data_AF-A0A520WGE4-F1
#
_entry.id   AF-A0A520WGE4-F1
#
_cell.length_a   1.000
_cell.length_b   1.000
_cell.length_c   1.000
_cell.angle_alpha   90.00
_cell.angle_beta   90.00
_cell.angle_gamma   90.00
#
_symmetry.space_group_name_H-M   'P 1'
#
loop_
_entity.id
_entity.type
_entity.pdbx_description
1 polymer ?
#
loop_
_entity_poly.entity_id
_entity_poly.type
_entity_poly.pdbx_seq_one_letter_code
_entity_poly.pdbx_strand_id
1 'polypeptide(L)'
;MRLRTILSANPYLMLYVVVLFFIMTPNMHAIEIPDSTYRTKAPLLLHKPPKVMFDDRPTLLQLFVNIPDDSIKAVSIFYKTNEMSIFQEIQLDKRKGAFTYKFDPGKQNGNSLSYFFIVQQLENSVHATPLGDSGKIKPYNQPLVDAIEYYEKRLKSLQ
;
A
#
# COMPACT_ATOMS: atom_id res chain seq x y z
N MET A 1 20.86 68.38 -48.78
CA MET A 1 21.97 67.80 -48.00
C MET A 1 21.53 66.42 -47.52
N ARG A 2 21.95 65.36 -48.23
CA ARG A 2 21.71 63.96 -47.84
C ARG A 2 22.93 63.50 -47.06
N LEU A 3 22.73 62.93 -45.87
CA LEU A 3 23.68 61.98 -45.29
C LEU A 3 22.89 60.78 -44.74
N ARG A 4 23.14 59.61 -45.35
CA ARG A 4 22.83 58.29 -44.83
C ARG A 4 23.93 57.89 -43.84
N THR A 5 23.59 57.09 -42.83
CA THR A 5 24.37 55.96 -42.25
C THR A 5 23.55 55.39 -41.09
N ILE A 6 22.70 54.37 -41.33
CA ILE A 6 23.00 52.93 -41.19
C ILE A 6 23.59 52.58 -39.83
N LEU A 7 22.71 52.03 -39.00
CA LEU A 7 22.94 51.33 -37.75
C LEU A 7 23.96 50.18 -37.98
N SER A 8 25.22 50.36 -37.61
CA SER A 8 26.19 49.24 -37.57
C SER A 8 26.03 48.49 -36.24
N ALA A 9 24.97 47.69 -36.13
CA ALA A 9 24.86 46.75 -35.02
C ALA A 9 25.96 45.69 -35.18
N ASN A 10 26.80 45.55 -34.14
CA ASN A 10 27.85 44.53 -34.11
C ASN A 10 27.21 43.15 -34.34
N PRO A 11 27.61 42.38 -35.37
CA PRO A 11 26.97 41.11 -35.71
C PRO A 11 27.06 40.10 -34.56
N TYR A 12 28.09 40.19 -33.71
CA TYR A 12 28.24 39.35 -32.53
C TYR A 12 27.26 39.72 -31.42
N LEU A 13 26.92 41.00 -31.28
CA LEU A 13 25.93 41.47 -30.30
C LEU A 13 24.52 41.05 -30.71
N MET A 14 24.20 41.15 -32.00
CA MET A 14 22.94 40.65 -32.55
C MET A 14 22.81 39.13 -32.39
N LEU A 15 23.88 38.38 -32.66
CA LEU A 15 23.91 36.93 -32.43
C LEU A 15 23.68 36.58 -30.96
N TYR A 16 24.32 37.33 -30.05
CA TYR A 16 24.18 37.11 -28.61
C TYR A 16 22.75 37.36 -28.12
N VAL A 17 22.09 38.42 -28.59
CA VAL A 17 20.70 38.74 -28.26
C VAL A 17 19.74 37.68 -28.80
N VAL A 18 19.96 37.17 -30.03
CA VAL A 18 19.16 36.09 -30.61
C VAL A 18 19.31 34.80 -29.81
N VAL A 19 20.55 34.43 -29.44
CA VAL A 19 20.80 33.24 -28.61
C VAL A 19 20.14 33.39 -27.25
N LEU A 20 20.23 34.56 -26.60
CA LEU A 20 19.56 34.82 -25.31
C LEU A 20 18.02 34.68 -25.40
N PHE A 21 17.43 35.07 -26.54
CA PHE A 21 16.00 34.91 -26.78
C PHE A 21 15.58 33.44 -26.83
N PHE A 22 16.41 32.55 -27.39
CA PHE A 22 16.15 31.11 -27.44
C PHE A 22 16.30 30.40 -26.09
N ILE A 23 17.12 30.91 -25.16
CA ILE A 23 17.30 30.33 -23.81
C ILE A 23 16.24 30.83 -22.81
N MET A 24 15.60 31.98 -23.08
CA MET A 24 14.60 32.60 -22.19
C MET A 24 13.15 32.30 -22.59
N THR A 25 12.90 31.73 -23.77
CA THR A 25 11.58 31.15 -24.07
C THR A 25 11.43 29.85 -23.30
N PRO A 26 10.53 29.74 -22.30
CA PRO A 26 10.17 28.43 -21.79
C PRO A 26 9.63 27.61 -22.96
N ASN A 27 10.02 26.35 -23.06
CA ASN A 27 9.43 25.40 -24.00
C ASN A 27 7.93 25.31 -23.71
N MET A 28 7.13 26.16 -24.33
CA MET A 28 5.69 26.22 -24.15
C MET A 28 4.99 25.15 -24.98
N HIS A 29 5.64 24.00 -25.15
CA HIS A 29 5.09 22.74 -25.66
C HIS A 29 5.76 21.58 -24.92
N ALA A 30 5.79 21.63 -23.59
CA ALA A 30 5.61 20.37 -22.88
C ALA A 30 4.20 19.92 -23.27
N ILE A 31 4.10 18.92 -24.16
CA ILE A 31 2.86 18.14 -24.26
C ILE A 31 2.58 17.74 -22.82
N GLU A 32 1.48 18.25 -22.26
CA GLU A 32 0.92 17.68 -21.05
C GLU A 32 0.68 16.21 -21.39
N ILE A 33 1.63 15.35 -21.02
CA ILE A 33 1.34 13.94 -20.84
C ILE A 33 0.18 13.98 -19.87
N PRO A 34 -1.03 13.54 -20.26
CA PRO A 34 -2.22 13.68 -19.45
C PRO A 34 -1.85 13.23 -18.05
N ASP A 35 -1.99 14.16 -17.11
CA ASP A 35 -1.53 13.98 -15.74
C ASP A 35 -2.01 12.61 -15.27
N SER A 36 -1.13 11.96 -14.53
CA SER A 36 -1.24 10.65 -13.92
C SER A 36 -2.42 10.48 -12.94
N THR A 37 -3.54 11.16 -13.15
CA THR A 37 -4.79 11.11 -12.37
C THR A 37 -5.44 9.71 -12.34
N TYR A 38 -4.86 8.72 -13.03
CA TYR A 38 -5.16 7.30 -12.84
C TYR A 38 -4.31 6.60 -11.76
N ARG A 39 -3.40 7.31 -11.07
CA ARG A 39 -2.83 6.81 -9.81
C ARG A 39 -3.90 6.92 -8.74
N THR A 40 -4.78 5.92 -8.67
CA THR A 40 -5.42 5.56 -7.41
C THR A 40 -4.32 5.55 -6.35
N LYS A 41 -4.40 6.47 -5.38
CA LYS A 41 -3.45 6.48 -4.26
C LYS A 41 -3.45 5.07 -3.67
N ALA A 42 -2.29 4.42 -3.67
CA ALA A 42 -2.17 3.10 -3.07
C ALA A 42 -2.68 3.17 -1.62
N PRO A 43 -3.46 2.18 -1.17
CA PRO A 43 -3.98 2.20 0.19
C PRO A 43 -2.83 2.26 1.19
N LEU A 44 -3.00 3.01 2.28
CA LEU A 44 -1.98 3.11 3.34
C LEU A 44 -1.65 1.74 3.92
N LEU A 45 -2.67 0.90 4.08
CA LEU A 45 -2.56 -0.46 4.60
C LEU A 45 -3.06 -1.43 3.53
N LEU A 46 -2.19 -2.35 3.11
CA LEU A 46 -2.51 -3.39 2.15
C LEU A 46 -2.36 -4.77 2.80
N HIS A 47 -3.48 -5.47 2.88
CA HIS A 47 -3.54 -6.86 3.30
C HIS A 47 -4.47 -7.63 2.36
N LYS A 48 -4.04 -8.82 1.97
CA LYS A 48 -4.87 -9.76 1.22
C LYS A 48 -5.10 -10.98 2.12
N PRO A 49 -6.32 -11.19 2.63
CA PRO A 49 -6.59 -12.37 3.45
C PRO A 49 -6.37 -13.65 2.62
N PRO A 50 -5.84 -14.73 3.21
CA PRO A 50 -5.77 -16.03 2.57
C PRO A 50 -7.14 -16.43 2.02
N LYS A 51 -7.18 -17.08 0.85
CA LYS A 51 -8.47 -17.58 0.32
C LYS A 51 -9.06 -18.69 1.18
N VAL A 52 -8.17 -19.49 1.78
CA VAL A 52 -8.47 -20.64 2.62
C VAL A 52 -7.42 -20.66 3.73
N MET A 53 -7.84 -21.05 4.93
CA MET A 53 -6.95 -21.37 6.04
C MET A 53 -7.20 -22.82 6.44
N PHE A 54 -6.18 -23.65 6.40
CA PHE A 54 -6.31 -25.04 6.79
C PHE A 54 -6.08 -25.20 8.30
N ASP A 55 -6.73 -26.18 8.90
CA ASP A 55 -6.61 -26.51 10.33
C ASP A 55 -5.34 -27.32 10.68
N ASP A 56 -4.65 -27.84 9.67
CA ASP A 56 -3.49 -28.73 9.83
C ASP A 56 -2.13 -28.08 9.53
N ARG A 57 -2.11 -26.80 9.11
CA ARG A 57 -0.84 -26.13 8.76
C ARG A 57 -0.83 -24.63 9.05
N PRO A 58 0.33 -24.07 9.41
CA PRO A 58 0.44 -22.64 9.65
C PRO A 58 0.15 -21.78 8.41
N THR A 59 -0.46 -20.63 8.64
CA THR A 59 -0.75 -19.63 7.60
C THR A 59 -0.03 -18.33 7.90
N LEU A 60 0.68 -17.78 6.90
CA LEU A 60 1.37 -16.50 7.02
C LEU A 60 0.42 -15.35 6.65
N LEU A 61 0.13 -14.48 7.62
CA LEU A 61 -0.60 -13.23 7.42
C LEU A 61 0.40 -12.10 7.24
N GLN A 62 0.23 -11.30 6.20
CA GLN A 62 1.17 -10.24 5.84
C GLN A 62 0.44 -8.90 5.68
N LEU A 63 0.94 -7.87 6.35
CA LEU A 63 0.51 -6.49 6.18
C LEU A 63 1.62 -5.70 5.52
N PHE A 64 1.31 -5.08 4.38
CA PHE A 64 2.14 -4.07 3.76
C PHE A 64 1.65 -2.69 4.18
N VAL A 65 2.59 -1.84 4.57
CA VAL A 65 2.29 -0.51 5.09
C VAL A 65 2.99 0.51 4.19
N ASN A 66 2.21 1.41 3.62
CA ASN A 66 2.66 2.55 2.81
C ASN A 66 2.67 3.82 3.66
N ILE A 67 3.34 3.73 4.81
CA ILE A 67 3.64 4.81 5.75
C ILE A 67 5.16 4.77 5.94
N PRO A 68 5.86 5.92 5.97
CA PRO A 68 7.30 5.97 6.22
C PRO A 68 7.70 5.20 7.48
N ASP A 69 8.73 4.36 7.38
CA ASP A 69 9.11 3.47 8.50
C ASP A 69 9.54 4.25 9.74
N ASP A 70 10.13 5.43 9.56
CA ASP A 70 10.53 6.36 10.61
C ASP A 70 9.35 7.07 11.29
N SER A 71 8.16 7.09 10.67
CA SER A 71 6.94 7.62 11.29
C SER A 71 6.08 6.55 11.98
N ILE A 72 6.39 5.26 11.80
CA ILE A 72 5.68 4.14 12.44
C ILE A 72 6.17 3.97 13.88
N LYS A 73 5.25 4.05 14.84
CA LYS A 73 5.50 3.75 16.25
C LYS A 73 5.38 2.26 16.54
N ALA A 74 4.30 1.64 16.08
CA ALA A 74 4.03 0.22 16.30
C ALA A 74 3.07 -0.32 15.24
N VAL A 75 3.20 -1.62 14.95
CA VAL A 75 2.25 -2.37 14.15
C VAL A 75 1.86 -3.60 14.94
N SER A 76 0.56 -3.83 15.08
CA SER A 76 0.02 -4.97 15.83
C SER A 76 -1.03 -5.71 15.02
N ILE A 77 -1.08 -7.03 15.20
CA ILE A 77 -2.27 -7.83 14.88
C ILE A 77 -3.06 -8.08 16.15
N PHE A 78 -4.37 -7.91 16.05
CA PHE A 78 -5.31 -8.35 17.05
C PHE A 78 -5.98 -9.61 16.52
N TYR A 79 -5.86 -10.72 17.24
CA TYR A 79 -6.45 -11.97 16.82
C TYR A 79 -7.18 -12.69 17.95
N LYS A 80 -8.16 -13.50 17.59
CA LYS A 80 -8.79 -14.47 18.49
C LYS A 80 -9.29 -15.67 17.70
N THR A 81 -9.37 -16.82 18.35
CA THR A 81 -10.16 -17.94 17.84
C THR A 81 -11.58 -17.89 18.39
N ASN A 82 -12.47 -18.76 17.90
CA ASN A 82 -13.82 -18.93 18.45
C ASN A 82 -13.83 -19.42 19.91
N GLU A 83 -12.73 -19.97 20.41
CA GLU A 83 -12.61 -20.43 21.80
C GLU A 83 -12.14 -19.31 22.75
N MET A 84 -11.61 -18.22 22.21
CA MET A 84 -11.11 -17.09 22.99
C MET A 84 -12.20 -16.04 23.22
N SER A 85 -12.31 -15.55 24.46
CA SER A 85 -13.30 -14.53 24.83
C SER A 85 -12.93 -13.13 24.33
N ILE A 86 -11.64 -12.81 24.25
CA ILE A 86 -11.12 -11.48 23.86
C ILE A 86 -10.02 -11.60 22.80
N PHE A 87 -9.84 -10.50 22.03
CA PHE A 87 -8.71 -10.37 21.11
C PHE A 87 -7.40 -10.25 21.89
N GLN A 88 -6.40 -11.01 21.46
CA GLN A 88 -5.01 -10.89 21.90
C GLN A 88 -4.28 -9.94 20.95
N GLU A 89 -3.47 -9.04 21.51
CA GLU A 89 -2.60 -8.15 20.74
C GLU A 89 -1.20 -8.75 20.61
N ILE A 90 -0.67 -8.78 19.39
CA ILE A 90 0.71 -9.17 19.11
C ILE A 90 1.35 -8.07 18.27
N GLN A 91 2.40 -7.45 18.82
CA GLN A 91 3.24 -6.52 18.06
C GLN A 91 4.04 -7.27 17.01
N LEU A 92 4.14 -6.69 15.81
CA LEU A 92 4.75 -7.30 14.63
C LEU A 92 6.04 -6.61 14.25
N ASP A 93 7.02 -7.41 13.84
CA ASP A 93 8.23 -6.93 13.19
C ASP A 93 8.05 -6.86 11.68
N LYS A 94 8.69 -5.87 11.05
CA LYS A 94 8.82 -5.81 9.60
C LYS A 94 9.89 -6.79 9.13
N ARG A 95 9.52 -7.74 8.28
CA ARG A 95 10.41 -8.72 7.65
C ARG A 95 10.19 -8.72 6.15
N LYS A 96 11.26 -8.52 5.37
CA LYS A 96 11.23 -8.52 3.90
C LYS A 96 10.14 -7.59 3.32
N GLY A 97 9.99 -6.40 3.90
CA GLY A 97 9.04 -5.38 3.44
C GLY A 97 7.61 -5.49 3.96
N ALA A 98 7.27 -6.51 4.77
CA ALA A 98 5.93 -6.69 5.34
C ALA A 98 5.99 -6.94 6.85
N PHE A 99 4.95 -6.52 7.57
CA PHE A 99 4.71 -6.95 8.93
C PHE A 99 4.02 -8.31 8.90
N THR A 100 4.59 -9.31 9.57
CA THR A 100 4.17 -10.70 9.37
C THR A 100 3.77 -11.38 10.66
N TYR A 101 2.65 -12.10 10.62
CA TYR A 101 2.21 -13.00 11.68
C TYR A 101 2.01 -14.41 11.14
N LYS A 102 2.62 -15.41 11.77
CA LYS A 102 2.43 -16.82 11.41
C LYS A 102 1.41 -17.44 12.38
N PHE A 103 0.16 -17.51 11.93
CA PHE A 103 -0.88 -18.23 12.66
C PHE A 103 -0.64 -19.73 12.54
N ASP A 104 -0.73 -20.47 13.65
CA ASP A 104 -0.47 -21.90 13.72
C ASP A 104 -1.62 -22.60 14.45
N PRO A 105 -2.55 -23.25 13.73
CA PRO A 105 -3.71 -23.88 14.34
C PRO A 105 -3.33 -25.00 15.33
N GLY A 106 -2.15 -25.62 15.17
CA GLY A 106 -1.64 -26.62 16.12
C GLY A 106 -1.21 -26.03 17.47
N LYS A 107 -1.06 -24.70 17.58
CA LYS A 107 -0.70 -24.00 18.83
C LYS A 107 -1.88 -23.25 19.45
N GLN A 108 -2.91 -22.96 18.66
CA GLN A 108 -4.00 -22.07 19.00
C GLN A 108 -5.31 -22.82 18.76
N ASN A 109 -5.93 -23.32 19.84
CA ASN A 109 -7.17 -24.09 19.74
C ASN A 109 -8.32 -23.29 19.12
N GLY A 110 -9.18 -23.97 18.38
CA GLY A 110 -10.37 -23.42 17.75
C GLY A 110 -10.49 -23.81 16.27
N ASN A 111 -11.65 -23.48 15.70
CA ASN A 111 -12.04 -23.83 14.34
C ASN A 111 -12.21 -22.61 13.43
N SER A 112 -11.94 -21.40 13.95
CA SER A 112 -11.91 -20.18 13.16
C SER A 112 -10.94 -19.17 13.74
N LEU A 113 -10.47 -18.27 12.87
CA LEU A 113 -9.62 -17.14 13.22
C LEU A 113 -10.33 -15.84 12.88
N SER A 114 -10.48 -14.98 13.89
CA SER A 114 -10.87 -13.59 13.74
C SER A 114 -9.67 -12.69 13.91
N TYR A 115 -9.40 -11.76 12.99
CA TYR A 115 -8.26 -10.84 13.12
C TYR A 115 -8.40 -9.51 12.38
N PHE A 116 -7.62 -8.53 12.81
CA PHE A 116 -7.41 -7.25 12.15
C PHE A 116 -6.04 -6.69 12.52
N PHE A 117 -5.57 -5.68 11.78
CA PHE A 117 -4.31 -5.00 12.05
C PHE A 117 -4.53 -3.57 12.51
N ILE A 118 -3.64 -3.08 13.36
CA ILE A 118 -3.51 -1.68 13.73
C ILE A 118 -2.08 -1.20 13.43
N VAL A 119 -1.96 -0.01 12.86
CA VAL A 119 -0.70 0.72 12.70
C VAL A 119 -0.80 2.05 13.45
N GLN A 120 0.08 2.25 14.42
CA GLN A 120 0.22 3.49 15.18
C GLN A 120 1.41 4.29 14.63
N GLN A 121 1.22 5.59 14.41
CA GLN A 121 2.31 6.51 14.05
C GLN A 121 2.83 7.26 15.29
N LEU A 122 4.03 7.83 15.19
CA LEU A 122 4.63 8.66 16.24
C LEU A 122 3.77 9.89 16.58
N GLU A 123 3.10 10.49 15.59
CA GLU A 123 2.19 11.62 15.77
C GLU A 123 0.80 11.22 16.30
N ASN A 124 0.68 10.07 16.97
CA ASN A 124 -0.55 9.53 17.56
C ASN A 124 -1.72 9.24 16.60
N SER A 125 -1.54 9.39 15.29
CA SER A 125 -2.53 8.88 14.32
C SER A 125 -2.54 7.35 14.32
N VAL A 126 -3.72 6.76 14.16
CA VAL A 126 -3.93 5.31 14.17
C VAL A 126 -4.69 4.90 12.92
N HIS A 127 -4.20 3.85 12.26
CA HIS A 127 -4.82 3.25 11.09
C HIS A 127 -5.16 1.80 11.39
N ALA A 128 -6.26 1.29 10.85
CA ALA A 128 -6.66 -0.10 11.01
C ALA A 128 -7.13 -0.70 9.70
N THR A 129 -6.96 -2.01 9.55
CA THR A 129 -7.52 -2.76 8.43
C THR A 129 -7.97 -4.16 8.86
N PRO A 130 -9.14 -4.63 8.42
CA PRO A 130 -10.05 -3.96 7.49
C PRO A 130 -11.09 -3.10 8.23
N LEU A 131 -11.54 -2.05 7.54
CA LEU A 131 -12.67 -1.23 7.97
C LEU A 131 -13.92 -1.68 7.20
N GLY A 132 -15.06 -1.71 7.88
CA GLY A 132 -16.36 -1.87 7.24
C GLY A 132 -16.90 -0.54 6.71
N ASP A 133 -18.07 -0.58 6.07
CA ASP A 133 -18.69 0.58 5.41
C ASP A 133 -18.99 1.75 6.37
N SER A 134 -19.14 1.47 7.65
CA SER A 134 -19.34 2.47 8.71
C SER A 134 -18.03 3.10 9.22
N GLY A 135 -16.88 2.75 8.65
CA GLY A 135 -15.56 3.16 9.15
C GLY A 135 -15.11 2.45 10.43
N LYS A 136 -15.95 1.56 10.98
CA LYS A 136 -15.60 0.71 12.14
C LYS A 136 -14.76 -0.48 11.69
N ILE A 137 -13.87 -0.94 12.57
CA ILE A 137 -13.12 -2.19 12.36
C ILE A 137 -14.12 -3.34 12.18
N LYS A 138 -13.97 -4.09 11.09
CA LYS A 138 -14.79 -5.28 10.79
C LYS A 138 -13.84 -6.46 10.59
N PRO A 139 -13.43 -7.16 11.65
CA PRO A 139 -12.37 -8.17 11.57
C PRO A 139 -12.60 -9.18 10.44
N TYR A 140 -11.52 -9.63 9.82
CA TYR A 140 -11.57 -10.82 9.00
C TYR A 140 -12.01 -11.99 9.88
N ASN A 141 -12.93 -12.80 9.40
CA ASN A 141 -13.38 -14.02 10.06
C ASN A 141 -13.19 -15.17 9.08
N GLN A 142 -12.26 -16.07 9.37
CA GLN A 142 -11.92 -17.20 8.49
C GLN A 142 -12.15 -18.51 9.23
N PRO A 143 -13.00 -19.42 8.70
CA PRO A 143 -13.03 -20.78 9.20
C PRO A 143 -11.71 -21.48 8.89
N LEU A 144 -11.28 -22.35 9.79
CA LEU A 144 -10.24 -23.33 9.52
C LEU A 144 -10.92 -24.55 8.90
N VAL A 145 -10.34 -25.08 7.82
CA VAL A 145 -10.93 -26.18 7.06
C VAL A 145 -9.98 -27.35 6.97
N ASP A 146 -10.53 -28.56 7.00
CA ASP A 146 -9.78 -29.76 6.67
C ASP A 146 -9.35 -29.72 5.20
N ALA A 147 -8.07 -29.97 4.95
CA ALA A 147 -7.50 -29.85 3.61
C ALA A 147 -8.03 -30.93 2.65
N ILE A 148 -8.23 -32.16 3.13
CA ILE A 148 -8.71 -33.27 2.32
C ILE A 148 -10.16 -32.98 1.89
N GLU A 149 -11.02 -32.63 2.84
CA GLU A 149 -12.42 -32.29 2.60
C GLU A 149 -12.54 -31.10 1.63
N TYR A 150 -11.72 -30.07 1.79
CA TYR A 150 -11.69 -28.92 0.90
C TYR A 150 -11.42 -29.32 -0.56
N TYR A 151 -10.37 -30.12 -0.80
CA TYR A 151 -9.99 -30.51 -2.15
C TYR A 151 -10.97 -31.51 -2.77
N GLU A 152 -11.52 -32.45 -2.00
CA GLU A 152 -12.57 -33.34 -2.49
C GLU A 152 -13.82 -32.59 -2.95
N LYS A 153 -14.31 -31.64 -2.15
CA LYS A 153 -15.44 -30.78 -2.54
C LYS A 153 -15.11 -29.95 -3.77
N ARG A 154 -13.89 -29.40 -3.85
CA ARG A 154 -13.45 -28.60 -4.99
C ARG A 154 -13.44 -29.42 -6.28
N LEU A 155 -12.93 -30.66 -6.25
CA LEU A 155 -12.91 -31.55 -7.41
C LEU A 155 -14.33 -31.89 -7.89
N LYS A 156 -15.24 -32.22 -6.96
CA LYS A 156 -16.64 -32.49 -7.30
C LYS A 156 -17.35 -31.28 -7.94
N SER A 157 -17.00 -30.06 -7.53
CA SER A 157 -17.58 -28.82 -8.10
C SER A 157 -17.12 -28.46 -9.52
N LEU A 158 -16.10 -29.16 -10.04
CA LEU A 158 -15.55 -28.92 -11.38
C LEU A 158 -16.08 -29.90 -12.42
N GLN A 159 -16.88 -30.88 -11.99
CA GLN A 159 -17.56 -31.88 -12.82
C GLN A 159 -19.00 -31.44 -13.06
#